data_AF-A0A2V9L3X5-F1
#
_entry.id   AF-A0A2V9L3X5-F1
#
_cell.length_a   1.000
_cell.length_b   1.000
_cell.length_c   1.000
_cell.angle_alpha   90.00
_cell.angle_beta   90.00
_cell.angle_gamma   90.00
#
_symmetry.space_group_name_H-M   'P 1'
#
loop_
_entity.id
_entity.type
_entity.pdbx_description
1 polymer ?
#
loop_
_entity_poly.entity_id
_entity_poly.type
_entity_poly.pdbx_seq_one_letter_code
_entity_poly.pdbx_strand_id
1 'polypeptide(L)'
;MRFSFLAKLERRYSNGASFLASYTWGHTLDNASDANLGSPHAGDTFREPQHTNWEYGNSDFDIRHRFVFSGVYDLPFGRGRAHGASLNAATDAFLGGWQVSAIWSIQTGYWYTPQTGNDTCNCNDGNAEALRPDAVPGQGPNSGPHTPAQWFNANAFDVNPPNGRSGNAGRNTILGPRFNDLDLGVHKNFRISENKRFEFRAEFFDLPNHPNWDLQKSNLHYDNSASVFNHIQSSLTSREIQLALKFVF
;
A
#
# COMPACT_ATOMS: atom_id res chain seq x y z
N MET A 1 -16.01 9.68 -13.07
CA MET A 1 -16.58 8.36 -13.39
C MET A 1 -16.04 7.34 -12.39
N ARG A 2 -16.83 6.35 -11.95
CA ARG A 2 -16.36 5.33 -11.00
C ARG A 2 -16.84 3.94 -11.43
N PHE A 3 -15.93 2.98 -11.46
CA PHE A 3 -16.20 1.58 -11.67
C PHE A 3 -15.63 0.78 -10.52
N SER A 4 -16.32 -0.29 -10.13
CA SER A 4 -15.81 -1.23 -9.15
C SER A 4 -16.33 -2.64 -9.40
N PHE A 5 -15.51 -3.62 -9.06
CA PHE A 5 -15.88 -5.02 -9.02
C PHE A 5 -15.35 -5.61 -7.72
N LEU A 6 -16.17 -6.40 -7.04
CA LEU A 6 -15.80 -7.02 -5.78
C LEU A 6 -16.11 -8.51 -5.82
N ALA A 7 -15.10 -9.31 -5.47
CA ALA A 7 -15.21 -10.74 -5.25
C ALA A 7 -14.84 -11.07 -3.81
N LYS A 8 -15.60 -11.98 -3.19
CA LYS A 8 -15.40 -12.43 -1.80
C LYS A 8 -15.46 -13.94 -1.74
N LEU A 9 -14.47 -14.54 -1.09
CA LEU A 9 -14.45 -15.96 -0.74
C LEU A 9 -14.38 -16.09 0.78
N GLU A 10 -15.33 -16.80 1.37
CA GLU A 10 -15.42 -16.98 2.82
C GLU A 10 -15.51 -18.47 3.15
N ARG A 11 -14.69 -18.89 4.10
CA ARG A 11 -14.84 -20.17 4.80
C ARG A 11 -15.06 -19.89 6.28
N ARG A 12 -16.26 -20.16 6.75
CA ARG A 12 -16.57 -20.20 8.18
C ARG A 12 -15.79 -21.32 8.86
N TYR A 13 -15.52 -21.16 10.14
CA TYR A 13 -14.68 -22.08 10.90
C TYR A 13 -15.17 -23.53 10.80
N SER A 14 -14.35 -24.37 10.18
CA SER A 14 -14.63 -25.78 9.94
C SER A 14 -13.33 -26.55 9.80
N ASN A 15 -13.24 -27.70 10.47
CA ASN A 15 -12.04 -28.55 10.50
C ASN A 15 -10.75 -27.80 10.86
N GLY A 16 -10.83 -26.90 11.86
CA GLY A 16 -9.67 -26.16 12.35
C GLY A 16 -9.33 -24.90 11.55
N ALA A 17 -10.01 -24.60 10.44
CA ALA A 17 -9.67 -23.45 9.58
C ALA A 17 -10.86 -22.51 9.38
N SER A 18 -10.61 -21.20 9.42
CA SER A 18 -11.50 -20.16 8.89
C SER A 18 -10.69 -19.12 8.14
N PHE A 19 -11.24 -18.61 7.04
CA PHE A 19 -10.61 -17.51 6.33
C PHE A 19 -11.62 -16.67 5.55
N LEU A 20 -11.19 -15.46 5.23
CA LEU A 20 -11.83 -14.52 4.35
C LEU A 20 -10.80 -14.00 3.35
N ALA A 21 -11.12 -14.10 2.07
CA ALA A 21 -10.38 -13.44 1.00
C ALA A 21 -11.32 -12.48 0.27
N SER A 22 -10.87 -11.25 0.04
CA SER A 22 -11.56 -10.26 -0.76
C SER A 22 -10.64 -9.72 -1.85
N TYR A 23 -11.22 -9.49 -3.01
CA TYR A 23 -10.57 -8.83 -4.12
C TYR A 23 -11.48 -7.74 -4.64
N THR A 24 -10.92 -6.54 -4.77
CA THR A 24 -11.59 -5.38 -5.33
C THR A 24 -10.78 -4.89 -6.52
N TRP A 25 -11.46 -4.74 -7.65
CA TRP A 25 -10.98 -3.92 -8.75
C TRP A 25 -11.70 -2.57 -8.68
N GLY A 26 -10.94 -1.48 -8.75
CA GLY A 26 -11.45 -0.11 -8.75
C GLY A 26 -10.95 0.66 -9.96
N HIS A 27 -11.78 1.53 -10.52
CA HIS A 27 -11.30 2.53 -11.44
C HIS A 27 -12.10 3.81 -11.27
N THR A 28 -11.46 4.86 -10.77
CA THR A 28 -12.10 6.15 -10.55
C THR A 28 -11.37 7.27 -11.29
N LEU A 29 -12.16 8.08 -11.98
CA LEU A 29 -11.72 9.26 -12.73
C LEU A 29 -12.46 10.49 -12.19
N ASP A 30 -11.75 11.58 -11.97
CA ASP A 30 -12.30 12.87 -11.56
C ASP A 30 -11.44 14.02 -12.06
N ASN A 31 -11.96 15.23 -11.91
CA ASN A 31 -11.24 16.49 -12.15
C ASN A 31 -10.68 17.10 -10.86
N ALA A 32 -11.12 16.61 -9.70
CA ALA A 32 -10.57 16.87 -8.37
C ALA A 32 -11.00 15.71 -7.45
N SER A 33 -10.10 15.25 -6.58
CA SER A 33 -10.35 14.13 -5.65
C SER A 33 -10.72 14.60 -4.24
N ASP A 34 -10.33 15.80 -3.86
CA ASP A 34 -10.52 16.43 -2.56
C ASP A 34 -10.91 17.91 -2.73
N ALA A 35 -12.21 18.19 -2.59
CA ALA A 35 -12.73 19.56 -2.58
C ALA A 35 -12.44 20.27 -1.23
N ASN A 36 -11.16 20.46 -0.88
CA ASN A 36 -10.66 21.27 0.25
C ASN A 36 -10.51 20.56 1.63
N LEU A 37 -10.08 19.28 1.67
CA LEU A 37 -9.81 18.53 2.93
C LEU A 37 -8.34 18.07 3.10
N GLY A 38 -7.44 18.57 2.25
CA GLY A 38 -6.04 18.17 2.23
C GLY A 38 -5.88 16.85 1.46
N SER A 39 -5.64 16.95 0.15
CA SER A 39 -5.26 15.77 -0.61
C SER A 39 -3.96 15.21 -0.04
N PRO A 40 -3.87 13.89 0.24
CA PRO A 40 -2.62 13.24 0.61
C PRO A 40 -1.60 13.23 -0.55
N HIS A 41 -2.01 13.64 -1.76
CA HIS A 41 -1.20 13.68 -2.97
C HIS A 41 -1.27 15.08 -3.57
N ALA A 42 -0.17 15.82 -3.57
CA ALA A 42 -0.14 17.18 -4.11
C ALA A 42 -0.62 17.25 -5.58
N GLY A 43 -1.33 18.32 -5.93
CA GLY A 43 -1.80 18.57 -7.31
C GLY A 43 -3.31 18.47 -7.55
N ASP A 44 -4.13 18.57 -6.50
CA ASP A 44 -5.60 18.59 -6.59
C ASP A 44 -6.20 20.01 -6.74
N THR A 45 -5.34 21.00 -6.96
CA THR A 45 -5.74 22.36 -7.34
C THR A 45 -5.95 22.44 -8.85
N PHE A 46 -6.94 23.23 -9.27
CA PHE A 46 -7.11 23.53 -10.69
C PHE A 46 -5.98 24.45 -11.15
N ARG A 47 -5.12 23.98 -12.07
CA ARG A 47 -4.08 24.82 -12.71
C ARG A 47 -4.65 26.07 -13.37
N GLU A 48 -5.86 25.94 -13.91
CA GLU A 48 -6.62 27.01 -14.52
C GLU A 48 -8.09 26.85 -14.09
N PRO A 49 -8.57 27.68 -13.15
CA PRO A 49 -9.95 27.60 -12.66
C PRO A 49 -11.01 27.70 -13.77
N GLN A 50 -10.69 28.38 -14.87
CA GLN A 50 -11.59 28.50 -16.02
C GLN A 50 -11.67 27.22 -16.88
N HIS A 51 -10.73 26.28 -16.70
CA HIS A 51 -10.58 25.06 -17.49
C HIS A 51 -10.42 23.82 -16.60
N THR A 52 -11.36 23.61 -15.68
CA THR A 52 -11.37 22.46 -14.76
C THR A 52 -11.39 21.10 -15.45
N ASN A 53 -11.80 21.02 -16.72
CA ASN A 53 -11.79 19.81 -17.52
C ASN A 53 -10.36 19.34 -17.88
N TRP A 54 -9.36 20.21 -17.81
CA TRP A 54 -7.95 19.84 -18.02
C TRP A 54 -7.37 18.99 -16.89
N GLU A 55 -8.10 18.92 -15.77
CA GLU A 55 -7.73 18.14 -14.59
C GLU A 55 -8.33 16.74 -14.59
N TYR A 56 -9.08 16.37 -15.63
CA TYR A 56 -9.68 15.04 -15.73
C TYR A 56 -8.60 13.95 -15.83
N GLY A 57 -8.51 13.09 -14.80
CA GLY A 57 -7.53 12.02 -14.69
C GLY A 57 -7.95 10.94 -13.70
N ASN A 58 -7.04 10.01 -13.37
CA ASN A 58 -7.28 9.04 -12.28
C ASN A 58 -7.47 9.78 -10.96
N SER A 59 -8.36 9.32 -10.08
CA SER A 59 -8.48 9.89 -8.73
C SER A 59 -7.24 9.61 -7.88
N ASP A 60 -7.00 10.45 -6.86
CA ASP A 60 -5.90 10.28 -5.90
C ASP A 60 -5.99 8.96 -5.11
N PHE A 61 -7.22 8.47 -4.93
CA PHE A 61 -7.52 7.20 -4.26
C PHE A 61 -7.84 6.06 -5.24
N ASP A 62 -7.49 6.20 -6.54
CA ASP A 62 -7.70 5.14 -7.53
C ASP A 62 -6.73 3.96 -7.32
N ILE A 63 -7.15 2.97 -6.55
CA ILE A 63 -6.44 1.70 -6.40
C ILE A 63 -7.08 0.67 -7.34
N ARG A 64 -6.34 0.31 -8.40
CA ARG A 64 -6.85 -0.57 -9.45
C ARG A 64 -7.12 -1.99 -8.99
N HIS A 65 -6.23 -2.55 -8.18
CA HIS A 65 -6.38 -3.90 -7.66
C HIS A 65 -6.04 -3.90 -6.19
N ARG A 66 -6.94 -4.41 -5.36
CA ARG A 66 -6.71 -4.63 -3.93
C ARG A 66 -7.16 -6.03 -3.56
N PHE A 67 -6.26 -6.80 -2.97
CA PHE A 67 -6.51 -8.11 -2.42
C PHE A 67 -6.24 -8.08 -0.92
N VAL A 68 -7.16 -8.62 -0.13
CA VAL A 68 -6.99 -8.80 1.31
C VAL A 68 -7.37 -10.22 1.69
N PHE A 69 -6.46 -10.92 2.35
CA PHE A 69 -6.70 -12.21 2.97
C PHE A 69 -6.58 -12.09 4.49
N SER A 70 -7.46 -12.77 5.21
CA SER A 70 -7.36 -12.95 6.66
C SER A 70 -7.76 -14.38 6.97
N GLY A 71 -6.90 -15.11 7.67
CA GLY A 71 -7.13 -16.52 7.98
C GLY A 71 -6.56 -16.94 9.31
N VAL A 72 -7.19 -17.95 9.91
CA VAL A 72 -6.68 -18.66 11.07
C VAL A 72 -6.82 -20.16 10.85
N TYR A 73 -5.79 -20.89 11.25
CA TYR A 73 -5.72 -22.34 11.13
C TYR A 73 -5.13 -22.95 12.40
N ASP A 74 -5.96 -23.72 13.10
CA ASP A 74 -5.51 -24.59 14.17
C ASP A 74 -4.87 -25.83 13.58
N LEU A 75 -3.58 -26.01 13.86
CA LEU A 75 -2.84 -27.13 13.32
C LEU A 75 -3.45 -28.46 13.83
N PRO A 76 -3.58 -29.47 12.97
CA PRO A 76 -4.21 -30.74 13.30
C PRO A 76 -3.28 -31.67 14.09
N PHE A 77 -2.29 -31.13 14.80
CA PHE A 77 -1.37 -31.87 15.65
C PHE A 77 -1.84 -31.86 17.11
N GLY A 78 -1.55 -32.96 17.82
CA GLY A 78 -1.85 -33.12 19.24
C GLY A 78 -2.86 -34.22 19.55
N ARG A 79 -3.03 -34.49 20.84
CA ARG A 79 -3.91 -35.53 21.37
C ARG A 79 -5.36 -35.24 21.00
N GLY A 80 -6.05 -36.24 20.46
CA GLY A 80 -7.42 -36.10 19.94
C GLY A 80 -7.54 -35.32 18.62
N ARG A 81 -6.43 -35.00 17.94
CA ARG A 81 -6.42 -34.39 16.60
C ARG A 81 -6.00 -35.41 15.54
N ALA A 82 -6.19 -35.05 14.26
CA ALA A 82 -5.94 -35.95 13.13
C ALA A 82 -4.50 -36.46 13.06
N HIS A 83 -3.51 -35.65 13.47
CA HIS A 83 -2.09 -36.01 13.49
C HIS A 83 -1.57 -36.00 14.94
N GLY A 84 -1.96 -36.99 15.73
CA GLY A 84 -1.47 -37.12 17.11
C GLY A 84 -2.45 -37.72 18.11
N ALA A 85 -3.51 -38.39 17.64
CA ALA A 85 -4.57 -38.96 18.47
C ALA A 85 -4.06 -39.74 19.70
N SER A 86 -2.95 -40.47 19.57
CA SER A 86 -2.34 -41.30 20.62
C SER A 86 -1.06 -40.71 21.25
N LEU A 87 -0.77 -39.42 21.06
CA LEU A 87 0.42 -38.80 21.66
C LEU A 87 0.34 -38.84 23.19
N ASN A 88 1.48 -39.14 23.82
CA ASN A 88 1.62 -39.03 25.27
C ASN A 88 1.62 -37.55 25.69
N ALA A 89 1.42 -37.28 26.98
CA ALA A 89 1.27 -35.91 27.49
C ALA A 89 2.50 -35.02 27.24
N ALA A 90 3.72 -35.58 27.30
CA ALA A 90 4.95 -34.82 27.08
C ALA A 90 5.11 -34.42 25.61
N THR A 91 4.83 -35.34 24.68
CA THR A 91 4.91 -35.05 23.24
C THR A 91 3.77 -34.14 22.77
N ASP A 92 2.57 -34.29 23.34
CA ASP A 92 1.44 -33.39 23.08
C ASP A 92 1.70 -31.96 23.57
N ALA A 93 2.34 -31.79 24.73
CA ALA A 93 2.72 -30.47 25.23
C ALA A 93 3.60 -29.71 24.21
N PHE A 94 4.45 -30.41 23.46
CA PHE A 94 5.30 -29.80 22.43
C PHE A 94 4.60 -29.66 21.06
N LEU A 95 3.90 -30.70 20.60
CA LEU A 95 3.34 -30.75 19.24
C LEU A 95 1.88 -30.28 19.11
N GLY A 96 1.08 -30.27 20.17
CA GLY A 96 -0.35 -29.98 20.12
C GLY A 96 -0.72 -28.51 20.32
N GLY A 97 -1.92 -28.07 19.93
CA GLY A 97 -2.42 -26.74 20.33
C GLY A 97 -1.72 -25.53 19.69
N TRP A 98 -1.07 -25.73 18.54
CA TRP A 98 -0.57 -24.66 17.69
C TRP A 98 -1.69 -24.10 16.82
N GLN A 99 -1.70 -22.79 16.66
CA GLN A 99 -2.58 -22.04 15.78
C GLN A 99 -1.72 -21.07 14.97
N VAL A 100 -2.04 -20.90 13.70
CA VAL A 100 -1.40 -19.93 12.80
C VAL A 100 -2.47 -18.98 12.30
N SER A 101 -2.19 -17.68 12.36
CA SER A 101 -3.00 -16.64 11.73
C SER A 101 -2.19 -15.90 10.68
N ALA A 102 -2.86 -15.40 9.64
CA ALA A 102 -2.23 -14.58 8.63
C ALA A 102 -3.18 -13.48 8.17
N ILE A 103 -2.63 -12.29 7.94
CA ILE A 103 -3.30 -11.20 7.24
C ILE A 103 -2.39 -10.81 6.08
N TRP A 104 -2.92 -10.82 4.86
CA TRP A 104 -2.15 -10.47 3.68
C TRP A 104 -2.88 -9.40 2.89
N SER A 105 -2.25 -8.23 2.75
CA SER A 105 -2.78 -7.10 2.00
C SER A 105 -1.88 -6.81 0.82
N ILE A 106 -2.42 -6.86 -0.40
CA ILE A 106 -1.71 -6.51 -1.62
C ILE A 106 -2.53 -5.50 -2.39
N GLN A 107 -1.89 -4.46 -2.92
CA GLN A 107 -2.55 -3.57 -3.85
C GLN A 107 -1.61 -2.93 -4.86
N THR A 108 -2.18 -2.48 -5.98
CA THR A 108 -1.51 -1.52 -6.86
C THR A 108 -1.23 -0.21 -6.13
N GLY A 109 -0.22 0.53 -6.58
CA GLY A 109 0.07 1.84 -6.04
C GLY A 109 -0.99 2.89 -6.39
N TYR A 110 -0.90 4.01 -5.67
CA TYR A 110 -1.66 5.22 -5.97
C TYR A 110 -1.13 5.91 -7.23
N TRP A 111 -1.93 6.80 -7.79
CA TRP A 111 -1.52 7.65 -8.90
C TRP A 111 -1.04 8.99 -8.39
N TYR A 112 -0.02 9.52 -9.06
CA TYR A 112 0.64 10.74 -8.67
C TYR A 112 0.72 11.71 -9.85
N THR A 113 0.62 12.97 -9.50
CA THR A 113 0.73 14.09 -10.41
C THR A 113 2.16 14.61 -10.44
N PRO A 114 2.79 14.74 -11.62
CA PRO A 114 4.11 15.35 -11.72
C PRO A 114 4.03 16.85 -11.41
N GLN A 115 4.95 17.38 -10.62
CA GLN A 115 4.99 18.79 -10.24
C GLN A 115 6.39 19.39 -10.42
N THR A 116 6.42 20.70 -10.65
CA THR A 116 7.63 21.51 -10.72
C THR A 116 7.65 22.50 -9.56
N GLY A 117 8.81 22.72 -8.95
CA GLY A 117 9.01 23.73 -7.91
C GLY A 117 9.31 25.13 -8.44
N ASN A 118 9.18 25.37 -9.76
CA ASN A 118 9.46 26.66 -10.40
C ASN A 118 8.16 27.36 -10.77
N ASP A 119 8.02 28.65 -10.42
CA ASP A 119 6.94 29.53 -10.90
C ASP A 119 7.16 29.95 -12.36
N THR A 120 6.88 29.05 -13.31
CA THR A 120 7.00 29.33 -14.75
C THR A 120 5.82 30.13 -15.32
N CYS A 121 4.65 30.11 -14.67
CA CYS A 121 3.50 30.91 -15.09
C CYS A 121 3.67 32.40 -14.74
N ASN A 122 4.54 32.75 -13.77
CA ASN A 122 4.61 34.06 -13.13
C ASN A 122 3.23 34.54 -12.64
N CYS A 123 2.40 33.58 -12.22
CA CYS A 123 1.02 33.83 -11.87
C CYS A 123 0.86 34.34 -10.43
N ASN A 124 1.95 34.36 -9.65
CA ASN A 124 2.06 35.04 -8.36
C ASN A 124 0.91 34.66 -7.40
N ASP A 125 0.42 33.43 -7.53
CA ASP A 125 -0.76 32.89 -6.86
C ASP A 125 -0.46 32.37 -5.45
N GLY A 126 0.78 32.57 -4.98
CA GLY A 126 1.28 32.06 -3.71
C GLY A 126 1.42 30.53 -3.66
N ASN A 127 1.26 29.85 -4.80
CA ASN A 127 1.14 28.39 -4.90
C ASN A 127 2.02 27.82 -6.02
N ALA A 128 3.26 28.32 -6.11
CA ALA A 128 4.29 27.86 -7.06
C ALA A 128 4.53 26.33 -7.04
N GLU A 129 4.11 25.64 -5.98
CA GLU A 129 4.20 24.19 -5.81
C GLU A 129 3.17 23.37 -6.63
N ALA A 130 2.19 24.03 -7.27
CA ALA A 130 1.14 23.37 -8.05
C ALA A 130 1.39 23.33 -9.56
N LEU A 131 2.49 23.90 -10.05
CA LEU A 131 2.79 23.88 -11.48
C LEU A 131 3.23 22.51 -11.93
N ARG A 132 2.85 22.17 -13.17
CA ARG A 132 3.14 20.89 -13.80
C ARG A 132 4.14 21.06 -14.93
N PRO A 133 4.97 20.05 -15.20
CA PRO A 133 5.82 20.05 -16.38
C PRO A 133 4.97 19.89 -17.65
N ASP A 134 5.59 20.06 -18.81
CA ASP A 134 5.00 19.60 -20.07
C ASP A 134 5.25 18.10 -20.28
N ALA A 135 4.24 17.37 -20.73
CA ALA A 135 4.41 16.00 -21.19
C ALA A 135 5.15 15.97 -22.53
N VAL A 136 6.23 15.18 -22.61
CA VAL A 136 7.01 14.99 -23.83
C VAL A 136 6.34 13.92 -24.71
N PRO A 137 5.92 14.25 -25.95
CA PRO A 137 5.28 13.27 -26.84
C PRO A 137 6.15 12.03 -27.09
N GLY A 138 5.54 10.85 -27.04
CA GLY A 138 6.22 9.57 -27.26
C GLY A 138 6.98 9.02 -26.05
N GLN A 139 7.02 9.76 -24.93
CA GLN A 139 7.63 9.31 -23.68
C GLN A 139 6.54 8.91 -22.68
N GLY A 140 6.49 7.63 -22.31
CA GLY A 140 5.55 7.14 -21.32
C GLY A 140 6.06 7.41 -19.90
N PRO A 141 5.29 8.02 -18.99
CA PRO A 141 5.77 8.30 -17.63
C PRO A 141 6.07 7.00 -16.86
N ASN A 142 5.33 5.92 -17.14
CA ASN A 142 5.48 4.64 -16.44
C ASN A 142 6.43 3.65 -17.14
N SER A 143 7.18 4.08 -18.16
CA SER A 143 8.12 3.22 -18.92
C SER A 143 9.51 3.10 -18.27
N GLY A 144 9.66 3.53 -17.02
CA GLY A 144 10.93 3.52 -16.27
C GLY A 144 11.25 2.17 -15.60
N PRO A 145 12.39 2.09 -14.91
CA PRO A 145 12.84 0.85 -14.26
C PRO A 145 12.14 0.56 -12.91
N HIS A 146 11.30 1.46 -12.38
CA HIS A 146 10.56 1.29 -11.12
C HIS A 146 11.46 0.92 -9.94
N THR A 147 12.57 1.65 -9.80
CA THR A 147 13.52 1.49 -8.69
C THR A 147 13.47 2.71 -7.78
N PRO A 148 13.92 2.61 -6.51
CA PRO A 148 13.97 3.77 -5.63
C PRO A 148 14.84 4.92 -6.17
N ALA A 149 15.87 4.63 -6.97
CA ALA A 149 16.72 5.65 -7.58
C ALA A 149 16.12 6.25 -8.87
N GLN A 150 15.12 5.60 -9.46
CA GLN A 150 14.46 6.05 -10.68
C GLN A 150 13.13 5.30 -10.79
N TRP A 151 12.07 5.88 -10.25
CA TRP A 151 10.77 5.22 -10.20
C TRP A 151 10.04 5.32 -11.54
N PHE A 152 9.97 6.53 -12.08
CA PHE A 152 9.28 6.82 -13.35
C PHE A 152 10.24 7.43 -14.38
N ASN A 153 9.80 7.46 -15.64
CA ASN A 153 10.56 8.05 -16.73
C ASN A 153 10.55 9.59 -16.62
N ALA A 154 11.64 10.18 -16.09
CA ALA A 154 11.75 11.64 -16.00
C ALA A 154 11.75 12.33 -17.37
N ASN A 155 12.23 11.67 -18.43
CA ASN A 155 12.22 12.24 -19.78
C ASN A 155 10.80 12.36 -20.38
N ALA A 156 9.77 11.82 -19.70
CA ALA A 156 8.38 12.07 -20.04
C ALA A 156 7.92 13.48 -19.69
N PHE A 157 8.74 14.24 -18.96
CA PHE A 157 8.38 15.54 -18.41
C PHE A 157 9.45 16.59 -18.72
N ASP A 158 9.07 17.65 -19.41
CA ASP A 158 9.87 18.86 -19.53
C ASP A 158 9.51 19.83 -18.39
N VAL A 159 10.45 19.95 -17.46
CA VAL A 159 10.31 20.74 -16.22
C VAL A 159 10.58 22.23 -16.41
N ASN A 160 10.90 22.67 -17.62
CA ASN A 160 11.10 24.08 -17.97
C ASN A 160 10.10 24.53 -19.05
N PRO A 161 8.78 24.46 -18.80
CA PRO A 161 7.81 24.97 -19.76
C PRO A 161 8.05 26.47 -20.03
N PRO A 162 7.78 26.97 -21.25
CA PRO A 162 7.90 28.38 -21.58
C PRO A 162 7.16 29.28 -20.59
N ASN A 163 7.79 30.40 -20.25
CA ASN A 163 7.21 31.36 -19.30
C ASN A 163 5.81 31.84 -19.73
N GLY A 164 4.91 31.98 -18.77
CA GLY A 164 3.56 32.50 -18.97
C GLY A 164 2.49 31.44 -19.25
N ARG A 165 2.77 30.15 -19.05
CA ARG A 165 1.74 29.10 -19.02
C ARG A 165 2.00 28.04 -17.95
N SER A 166 0.93 27.45 -17.45
CA SER A 166 0.97 26.21 -16.67
C SER A 166 1.29 25.06 -17.63
N GLY A 167 2.25 24.18 -17.30
CA GLY A 167 2.62 23.05 -18.17
C GLY A 167 1.46 22.07 -18.38
N ASN A 168 1.55 21.23 -19.39
CA ASN A 168 0.42 20.45 -19.92
C ASN A 168 0.34 18.99 -19.44
N ALA A 169 1.24 18.52 -18.56
CA ALA A 169 1.20 17.15 -18.07
C ALA A 169 -0.14 16.82 -17.40
N GLY A 170 -0.67 15.63 -17.66
CA GLY A 170 -1.95 15.19 -17.10
C GLY A 170 -1.87 14.92 -15.60
N ARG A 171 -2.99 15.15 -14.91
CA ARG A 171 -3.19 14.76 -13.51
C ARG A 171 -3.09 13.24 -13.35
N ASN A 172 -2.40 12.79 -12.29
CA ASN A 172 -2.37 11.39 -11.86
C ASN A 172 -1.94 10.41 -12.96
N THR A 173 -0.82 10.72 -13.60
CA THR A 173 -0.25 9.98 -14.73
C THR A 173 0.91 9.05 -14.32
N ILE A 174 1.49 9.24 -13.14
CA ILE A 174 2.56 8.39 -12.60
C ILE A 174 1.94 7.33 -11.69
N LEU A 175 2.22 6.05 -11.93
CA LEU A 175 1.81 4.94 -11.06
C LEU A 175 2.85 4.71 -9.98
N GLY A 176 2.42 4.72 -8.72
CA GLY A 176 3.28 4.48 -7.59
C GLY A 176 3.59 3.01 -7.28
N PRO A 177 4.46 2.78 -6.27
CA PRO A 177 4.80 1.46 -5.78
C PRO A 177 3.58 0.68 -5.35
N ARG A 178 3.64 -0.62 -5.63
CA ARG A 178 2.70 -1.58 -5.09
C ARG A 178 2.93 -1.71 -3.59
N PHE A 179 1.86 -2.01 -2.88
CA PHE A 179 1.91 -2.38 -1.47
C PHE A 179 1.70 -3.88 -1.35
N ASN A 180 2.52 -4.54 -0.54
CA ASN A 180 2.43 -5.96 -0.24
C ASN A 180 2.88 -6.17 1.19
N ASP A 181 1.97 -6.65 2.03
CA ASP A 181 2.21 -6.73 3.46
C ASP A 181 1.56 -7.99 4.00
N LEU A 182 2.38 -8.87 4.57
CA LEU A 182 1.97 -10.16 5.11
C LEU A 182 2.35 -10.21 6.58
N ASP A 183 1.33 -10.16 7.42
CA ASP A 183 1.46 -10.37 8.85
C ASP A 183 1.17 -11.83 9.18
N LEU A 184 1.94 -12.40 10.09
CA LEU A 184 1.82 -13.79 10.53
C LEU A 184 1.82 -13.87 12.05
N GLY A 185 0.82 -14.54 12.61
CA GLY A 185 0.77 -14.90 14.02
C GLY A 185 0.97 -16.40 14.20
N VAL A 186 1.81 -16.78 15.15
CA VAL A 186 1.99 -18.16 15.59
C VAL A 186 1.71 -18.25 17.08
N HIS A 187 0.63 -18.97 17.41
CA HIS A 187 0.11 -19.07 18.76
C HIS A 187 0.21 -20.50 19.23
N LYS A 188 0.53 -20.68 20.51
CA LYS A 188 0.62 -21.99 21.14
C LYS A 188 -0.06 -21.96 22.49
N ASN A 189 -0.97 -22.90 22.68
CA ASN A 189 -1.67 -23.08 23.94
C ASN A 189 -1.16 -24.34 24.65
N PHE A 190 -0.50 -24.15 25.79
CA PHE A 190 0.01 -25.23 26.64
C PHE A 190 -0.93 -25.43 27.82
N ARG A 191 -1.66 -26.54 27.86
CA ARG A 191 -2.50 -26.89 29.01
C ARG A 191 -1.67 -27.64 30.05
N ILE A 192 -1.66 -27.15 31.29
CA ILE A 192 -0.98 -27.78 32.44
C ILE A 192 -1.99 -28.60 33.25
N SER A 193 -3.14 -28.01 33.52
CA SER A 193 -4.28 -28.66 34.16
C SER A 193 -5.58 -28.14 33.56
N GLU A 194 -6.72 -28.56 34.09
CA GLU A 194 -8.04 -28.12 33.62
C GLU A 194 -8.21 -26.60 33.66
N ASN A 195 -7.64 -25.94 34.68
CA ASN A 195 -7.80 -24.51 34.91
C ASN A 195 -6.52 -23.70 34.61
N LYS A 196 -5.37 -24.36 34.40
CA LYS A 196 -4.08 -23.68 34.21
C LYS A 196 -3.53 -23.90 32.82
N ARG A 197 -3.20 -22.81 32.12
CA ARG A 197 -2.56 -22.85 30.79
C ARG A 197 -1.58 -21.71 30.57
N PHE A 198 -0.60 -21.94 29.71
CA PHE A 198 0.21 -20.88 29.10
C PHE A 198 -0.25 -20.63 27.66
N GLU A 199 -0.32 -19.37 27.29
CA GLU A 199 -0.49 -18.93 25.91
C GLU A 199 0.80 -18.23 25.48
N PHE A 200 1.49 -18.82 24.51
CA PHE A 200 2.62 -18.18 23.84
C PHE A 200 2.14 -17.62 22.50
N ARG A 201 2.57 -16.40 22.17
CA ARG A 201 2.26 -15.75 20.90
C ARG A 201 3.53 -15.15 20.33
N ALA A 202 3.76 -15.42 19.06
CA ALA A 202 4.77 -14.74 18.25
C ALA A 202 4.04 -14.10 17.07
N GLU A 203 4.10 -12.77 16.98
CA GLU A 203 3.54 -11.99 15.89
C GLU A 203 4.69 -11.43 15.05
N PHE A 204 4.58 -11.56 13.73
CA PHE A 204 5.51 -11.05 12.75
C PHE A 204 4.74 -10.10 11.85
N PHE A 205 4.98 -8.80 12.01
CA PHE A 205 4.46 -7.77 11.12
C PHE A 205 5.45 -7.57 9.97
N ASP A 206 4.98 -7.48 8.72
CA ASP A 206 5.84 -7.52 7.53
C ASP A 206 6.79 -8.75 7.55
N LEU A 207 6.19 -9.95 7.54
CA LEU A 207 6.91 -11.22 7.52
C LEU A 207 7.92 -11.31 6.36
N PRO A 208 7.68 -10.83 5.12
CA PRO A 208 8.67 -10.85 4.07
C PRO A 208 9.86 -9.91 4.30
N ASN A 209 9.68 -8.85 5.10
CA ASN A 209 10.66 -7.78 5.34
C ASN A 209 11.17 -7.18 4.03
N HIS A 210 10.25 -6.84 3.14
CA HIS A 210 10.57 -6.07 1.95
C HIS A 210 10.09 -4.64 2.13
N PRO A 211 10.79 -3.63 1.61
CA PRO A 211 10.32 -2.26 1.72
C PRO A 211 8.99 -2.09 1.00
N ASN A 212 7.99 -1.57 1.72
CA ASN A 212 6.81 -0.99 1.12
C ASN A 212 7.10 0.48 0.85
N TRP A 213 7.53 0.78 -0.36
CA TRP A 213 7.94 2.12 -0.77
C TRP A 213 6.79 3.13 -0.74
N ASP A 214 7.09 4.34 -0.29
CA ASP A 214 6.12 5.43 -0.19
C ASP A 214 6.57 6.60 -1.05
N LEU A 215 5.80 6.91 -2.10
CA LEU A 215 6.02 8.06 -2.96
C LEU A 215 5.46 9.37 -2.36
N GLN A 216 4.59 9.32 -1.34
CA GLN A 216 3.97 10.52 -0.77
C GLN A 216 4.99 11.43 -0.07
N LYS A 217 6.02 10.84 0.56
CA LYS A 217 7.13 11.59 1.17
C LYS A 217 8.35 11.72 0.26
N SER A 218 8.26 11.26 -0.98
CA SER A 218 9.27 11.55 -1.99
C SER A 218 8.97 12.89 -2.63
N ASN A 219 10.00 13.70 -2.86
CA ASN A 219 9.87 14.97 -3.57
C ASN A 219 9.42 14.72 -5.01
N LEU A 220 8.11 14.67 -5.24
CA LEU A 220 7.52 14.68 -6.59
C LEU A 220 7.62 16.06 -7.24
N HIS A 221 8.09 17.04 -6.47
CA HIS A 221 8.48 18.36 -6.94
C HIS A 221 9.91 18.30 -7.49
N TYR A 222 10.06 18.68 -8.75
CA TYR A 222 11.37 19.04 -9.30
C TYR A 222 11.79 20.40 -8.70
N ASP A 223 12.75 20.40 -7.77
CA ASP A 223 13.41 21.62 -7.30
C ASP A 223 14.74 21.78 -8.07
N ASN A 224 14.97 22.95 -8.66
CA ASN A 224 16.24 23.30 -9.31
C ASN A 224 17.46 23.20 -8.36
N SER A 225 17.24 23.10 -7.05
CA SER A 225 18.27 22.88 -6.03
C SER A 225 18.54 21.40 -5.68
N ALA A 226 17.64 20.48 -6.05
CA ALA A 226 17.72 19.07 -5.66
C ALA A 226 17.50 18.12 -6.85
N SER A 227 18.56 17.39 -7.22
CA SER A 227 18.59 16.37 -8.29
C SER A 227 17.81 15.08 -7.94
N VAL A 228 16.58 15.19 -7.41
CA VAL A 228 15.85 14.10 -6.74
C VAL A 228 14.49 13.79 -7.40
N PHE A 229 14.12 14.53 -8.45
CA PHE A 229 12.90 14.26 -9.20
C PHE A 229 12.91 12.84 -9.76
N ASN A 230 11.91 12.03 -9.39
CA ASN A 230 11.74 10.60 -9.68
C ASN A 230 12.39 9.59 -8.71
N HIS A 231 12.96 10.01 -7.59
CA HIS A 231 13.53 9.13 -6.57
C HIS A 231 12.56 8.88 -5.42
N ILE A 232 12.53 7.66 -4.88
CA ILE A 232 11.84 7.31 -3.63
C ILE A 232 12.82 7.41 -2.47
N GLN A 233 12.47 8.18 -1.45
CA GLN A 233 13.32 8.41 -0.27
C GLN A 233 12.76 7.81 1.02
N SER A 234 11.57 7.22 0.95
CA SER A 234 10.81 6.73 2.10
C SER A 234 10.19 5.37 1.85
N SER A 235 10.07 4.61 2.93
CA SER A 235 9.26 3.41 2.99
C SER A 235 8.36 3.46 4.22
N LEU A 236 7.35 2.60 4.24
CA LEU A 236 6.60 2.25 5.44
C LEU A 236 7.48 1.47 6.42
N THR A 237 6.90 1.10 7.55
CA THR A 237 7.56 0.39 8.66
C THR A 237 8.20 -0.92 8.19
N SER A 238 9.40 -1.21 8.70
CA SER A 238 10.05 -2.51 8.51
C SER A 238 9.43 -3.58 9.41
N ARG A 239 9.86 -4.84 9.21
CA ARG A 239 9.47 -5.96 10.06
C ARG A 239 9.55 -5.65 11.56
N GLU A 240 8.47 -5.95 12.26
CA GLU A 240 8.40 -5.95 13.71
C GLU A 240 8.06 -7.36 14.21
N ILE A 241 8.73 -7.80 15.27
CA ILE A 241 8.48 -9.10 15.88
C ILE A 241 8.09 -8.87 17.34
N GLN A 242 6.91 -9.35 17.71
CA GLN A 242 6.41 -9.29 19.08
C GLN A 242 6.26 -10.68 19.66
N LEU A 243 6.76 -10.85 20.89
CA LEU A 243 6.65 -12.10 21.64
C LEU A 243 5.87 -11.83 22.93
N ALA A 244 4.89 -12.68 23.22
CA ALA A 244 4.12 -12.62 24.44
C ALA A 244 3.97 -14.00 25.08
N LEU A 245 4.08 -14.04 26.40
CA LEU A 245 3.75 -15.21 27.21
C LEU A 245 2.73 -14.80 28.27
N LYS A 246 1.59 -15.49 28.27
CA LYS A 246 0.51 -15.27 29.24
C LYS A 246 0.25 -16.54 30.02
N PHE A 247 0.20 -16.43 31.34
CA PHE A 247 -0.29 -17.49 32.21
C PHE A 247 -1.77 -17.23 32.55
N VAL A 248 -2.60 -18.26 32.45
CA VAL A 248 -4.02 -18.23 32.80
C VAL A 248 -4.25 -19.30 33.88
N PHE A 249 -4.93 -18.93 34.95
CA PHE A 249 -5.16 -19.74 36.14
C PHE A 249 -6.62 -19.67 36.61
#